data_AF-A0A952I4T1-F1
#
_entry.id   AF-A0A952I4T1-F1
#
_cell.length_a   1.000
_cell.length_b   1.000
_cell.length_c   1.000
_cell.angle_alpha   90.00
_cell.angle_beta   90.00
_cell.angle_gamma   90.00
#
_symmetry.space_group_name_H-M   'P 1'
#
loop_
_entity.id
_entity.type
_entity.pdbx_description
1 polymer ?
#
loop_
_entity_poly.entity_id
_entity_poly.type
_entity_poly.pdbx_seq_one_letter_code
_entity_poly.pdbx_strand_id
1 'polypeptide(L)' 'VGFGSDFDGVGDSLPVGLKDVSQYPNLIFELLKRGYSPEDIEKICYKNVFRVWKEVQNVAAAS' A
#
# COMPACT_ATOMS: atom_id res chain seq x y z
N VAL A 1 0.49 -8.13 -1.96
CA VAL A 1 0.48 -7.26 -0.77
C VAL A 1 0.35 -5.81 -1.23
N GLY A 2 -0.42 -5.00 -0.51
CA GLY A 2 -0.56 -3.57 -0.72
C GLY A 2 -0.98 -2.87 0.57
N PHE A 3 -1.08 -1.54 0.56
CA PHE A 3 -1.58 -0.78 1.70
C PHE A 3 -3.09 -0.54 1.60
N GLY A 4 -3.76 -0.64 2.75
CA GLY A 4 -5.15 -0.24 2.95
C GLY A 4 -5.29 0.23 4.39
N SER A 5 -5.12 1.54 4.61
CA SER A 5 -4.98 2.11 5.95
C SER A 5 -6.29 2.29 6.70
N ASP A 6 -7.41 2.37 5.98
CA ASP A 6 -8.71 2.75 6.52
C ASP A 6 -8.65 4.09 7.30
N PHE A 7 -7.81 5.02 6.83
CA PHE A 7 -7.80 6.39 7.34
C PHE A 7 -9.19 6.99 7.26
N ASP A 8 -9.56 7.78 8.27
CA ASP A 8 -10.90 8.33 8.48
C ASP A 8 -12.02 7.29 8.73
N GLY A 9 -11.74 5.99 8.63
CA GLY A 9 -12.69 4.90 8.87
C GLY A 9 -12.70 4.36 10.30
N VAL A 10 -11.58 4.47 11.03
CA VAL A 10 -11.38 3.80 12.34
C VAL A 10 -11.11 4.75 13.53
N GLY A 11 -11.24 6.07 13.32
CA GLY A 11 -10.98 7.09 14.35
C GLY A 11 -9.57 7.00 14.95
N ASP A 12 -9.45 7.16 16.27
CA ASP A 12 -8.16 7.26 16.98
C ASP A 12 -7.41 5.93 17.20
N SER A 13 -7.98 4.81 16.73
CA SER A 13 -7.43 3.46 16.96
C SER A 13 -6.17 3.11 16.17
N LEU A 14 -5.75 4.00 15.24
CA LEU A 14 -4.59 3.78 14.39
C LEU A 14 -3.27 3.66 15.19
N PRO A 15 -2.25 2.95 14.65
CA PRO A 15 -0.97 2.81 15.33
C PRO A 15 -0.27 4.15 15.59
N VAL A 16 0.55 4.20 16.65
CA VAL A 16 1.44 5.35 16.91
C VAL A 16 2.43 5.50 15.75
N GLY A 17 2.55 6.71 15.21
CA GLY A 17 3.39 6.99 14.05
C GLY A 17 2.79 6.57 12.70
N LEU A 18 1.51 6.18 12.66
CA LEU A 18 0.73 5.95 11.45
C LEU A 18 -0.75 6.42 11.61
N LYS A 19 -0.93 7.65 12.10
CA LYS A 19 -2.23 8.28 12.39
C LYS A 19 -2.91 8.92 11.18
N ASP A 20 -2.14 9.30 10.17
CA ASP A 20 -2.67 9.93 8.96
C ASP A 20 -1.81 9.63 7.73
N VAL A 21 -2.28 10.08 6.56
CA VAL A 21 -1.63 9.86 5.26
C VAL A 21 -0.22 10.42 5.16
N SER A 22 0.14 11.45 5.92
CA SER A 22 1.49 12.02 5.90
C SER A 22 2.53 11.08 6.51
N GLN A 23 2.09 10.04 7.25
CA GLN A 23 2.95 9.16 8.02
C GLN A 23 3.32 7.84 7.31
N TYR A 24 2.87 7.62 6.08
CA TYR A 24 3.33 6.50 5.25
C TYR A 24 4.86 6.35 5.15
N PRO A 25 5.68 7.43 5.11
CA PRO A 25 7.13 7.32 5.13
C PRO A 25 7.68 6.56 6.35
N ASN A 26 7.02 6.60 7.51
CA ASN A 26 7.44 5.86 8.70
C ASN A 26 7.34 4.35 8.48
N LEU A 27 6.23 3.89 7.88
CA LEU A 27 6.03 2.49 7.56
C LEU A 27 7.03 2.01 6.49
N ILE A 28 7.27 2.83 5.47
CA ILE A 28 8.26 2.53 4.42
C ILE A 28 9.67 2.42 5.01
N PHE A 29 10.03 3.34 5.90
CA PHE A 29 11.32 3.31 6.60
C PHE A 29 11.50 2.02 7.41
N GLU A 30 10.49 1.59 8.17
CA GLU A 30 10.55 0.34 8.94
C GLU A 30 10.63 -0.90 8.04
N LEU A 31 9.98 -0.91 6.87
CA LEU A 31 10.12 -1.99 5.89
C LEU A 31 11.54 -2.04 5.31
N LEU A 32 12.12 -0.90 4.93
CA LEU A 32 13.50 -0.81 4.46
C LEU A 32 14.49 -1.30 5.52
N LYS A 33 14.31 -0.90 6.78
CA LYS A 33 15.12 -1.35 7.92
C LYS A 33 15.04 -2.86 8.15
N ARG A 34 13.92 -3.48 7.80
CA ARG A 34 13.72 -4.95 7.84
C ARG A 34 14.29 -5.68 6.63
N GLY A 35 14.92 -4.97 5.69
CA GLY A 35 15.61 -5.57 4.54
C GLY A 35 14.73 -5.77 3.31
N TYR A 36 13.56 -5.12 3.24
CA TYR A 36 12.77 -5.10 1.99
C TYR A 36 13.54 -4.32 0.93
N SER A 37 13.61 -4.87 -0.28
CA SER A 37 14.30 -4.21 -1.39
C SER A 37 13.47 -3.04 -1.93
N PRO A 38 14.10 -2.07 -2.63
CA PRO A 38 13.37 -1.01 -3.32
C PRO A 38 12.26 -1.54 -4.25
N GLU A 39 12.53 -2.64 -4.94
CA GLU A 39 11.56 -3.29 -5.84
C GLU A 39 10.34 -3.84 -5.08
N ASP A 40 10.55 -4.37 -3.87
CA ASP A 40 9.45 -4.83 -3.02
C ASP A 40 8.63 -3.66 -2.47
N ILE A 41 9.27 -2.55 -2.11
CA ILE A 41 8.57 -1.32 -1.71
C ILE A 41 7.69 -0.81 -2.86
N GLU A 42 8.20 -0.73 -4.09
CA GLU A 42 7.39 -0.33 -5.25
C GLU A 42 6.20 -1.25 -5.50
N LYS A 43 6.40 -2.56 -5.34
CA LYS A 43 5.32 -3.55 -5.43
C LYS A 43 4.23 -3.31 -4.41
N ILE A 44 4.60 -3.10 -3.15
CA ILE A 44 3.65 -2.84 -2.05
C ILE A 44 2.93 -1.51 -2.26
N CYS A 45 3.64 -0.45 -2.64
CA CYS A 45 3.08 0.89 -2.80
C CYS A 45 2.09 0.98 -3.97
N TYR A 46 2.36 0.36 -5.12
CA TYR A 46 1.45 0.49 -6.27
C TYR A 46 1.49 -0.66 -7.28
N LYS A 47 2.65 -1.27 -7.60
CA LYS A 47 2.74 -2.19 -8.77
C LYS A 47 1.83 -3.41 -8.61
N ASN A 48 1.66 -3.92 -7.38
CA ASN A 48 0.77 -5.05 -7.15
C ASN A 48 -0.70 -4.70 -7.41
N VAL A 49 -1.15 -3.52 -6.99
CA VAL A 49 -2.52 -3.06 -7.22
C VAL A 49 -2.74 -2.81 -8.71
N PHE A 50 -1.81 -2.14 -9.38
CA PHE A 50 -1.92 -1.83 -10.81
C PHE A 50 -1.91 -3.08 -11.68
N ARG A 51 -1.12 -4.10 -11.32
CA ARG A 51 -1.15 -5.40 -12.01
C ARG A 51 -2.54 -6.01 -11.96
N VAL A 52 -3.19 -6.04 -10.79
CA VAL A 52 -4.53 -6.62 -10.65
C VAL A 52 -5.57 -5.77 -11.36
N TRP A 53 -5.51 -4.44 -11.21
CA TRP A 53 -6.42 -3.51 -11.88
C TRP A 53 -6.40 -3.73 -13.40
N LYS A 54 -5.20 -3.83 -13.98
CA LYS A 54 -5.04 -4.06 -15.42
C LYS A 54 -5.70 -5.37 -15.87
N GLU A 55 -5.54 -6.46 -15.12
CA GLU A 55 -6.19 -7.73 -15.45
C GLU A 55 -7.72 -7.63 -15.38
N VAL A 56 -8.26 -6.92 -14.39
CA VAL A 56 -9.71 -6.67 -14.29
C VAL A 56 -10.21 -5.92 -15.53
N GLN A 57 -9.49 -4.88 -15.97
CA GLN A 57 -9.83 -4.14 -17.19
C GLN A 57 -9.78 -5.02 -18.44
N ASN A 58 -8.77 -5.90 -18.57
CA ASN A 58 -8.66 -6.82 -19.70
C ASN A 58 -9.86 -7.77 -19.77
N VAL A 59 -10.27 -8.34 -18.64
CA VAL A 59 -11.42 -9.26 -18.56
C VAL A 59 -12.72 -8.53 -18.92
N ALA A 60 -12.90 -7.31 -18.39
CA ALA A 60 -14.09 -6.51 -18.67
C ALA A 60 -14.17 -6.13 -20.16
N ALA A 61 -13.05 -5.85 -20.82
CA ALA A 61 -13.01 -5.50 -22.25
C ALA A 61 -13.21 -6.70 -23.19
N ALA A 62 -13.02 -7.93 -22.69
CA ALA A 62 -13.22 -9.16 -23.45
C ALA A 62 -14.65 -9.73 -23.31
N SER A 63 -15.51 -9.08 -22.51
CA SER A 63 -16.92 -9.44 -22.28
C SER A 63 -17.84 -8.59 -23.14
#